data_AF-A0A1I0F2A8-F1
#
_entry.id   AF-A0A1I0F2A8-F1
#
_cell.length_a   1.000
_cell.length_b   1.000
_cell.length_c   1.000
_cell.angle_alpha   90.00
_cell.angle_beta   90.00
_cell.angle_gamma   90.00
#
_symmetry.space_group_name_H-M   'P 1'
#
loop_
_entity.id
_entity.type
_entity.pdbx_description
1 polymer ?
#
loop_
_entity_poly.entity_id
_entity_poly.type
_entity_poly.pdbx_seq_one_letter_code
_entity_poly.pdbx_strand_id
1 'polypeptide(L)'
;MTTTISPRDNSHRAYRSRLLFKLTIVFNVANLMANALFMSLPNDYPLEEPYGFGQLVILFQAGVVLLLILVNILTIVFFLQWFRRAYYNLWKIGRRPDHTDGWAVGSWFIPILNLSRPYSIMKEIWYDTGATPSGATDSRTVLRWWWVAYLVHTFSNSLANTVMKKAETMPQILAALPLSMFSDLADIASAALSILVIGYVHQAEQRWQLRVQLQRLGEPAQQPEQLRPTEEEYYG
;
A
#
# COMPACT_ATOMS: atom_id res chain seq x y z
N MET A 1 -9.64 7.14 -33.80
CA MET A 1 -8.66 6.40 -32.99
C MET A 1 -8.37 7.21 -31.74
N THR A 2 -8.62 6.68 -30.55
CA THR A 2 -8.22 7.33 -29.28
C THR A 2 -6.71 7.25 -29.18
N THR A 3 -6.00 8.38 -29.31
CA THR A 3 -4.56 8.49 -29.07
C THR A 3 -4.24 7.96 -27.68
N THR A 4 -3.61 6.80 -27.59
CA THR A 4 -3.09 6.27 -26.31
C THR A 4 -1.87 7.10 -25.95
N ILE A 5 -1.95 7.81 -24.83
CA ILE A 5 -0.87 8.68 -24.35
C ILE A 5 -0.11 7.91 -23.29
N SER A 6 1.22 8.01 -23.29
CA SER A 6 2.06 7.37 -22.28
C SER A 6 1.55 7.68 -20.86
N PRO A 7 1.29 6.66 -20.00
CA PRO A 7 0.86 6.89 -18.63
C PRO A 7 1.93 7.67 -17.89
N ARG A 8 1.51 8.57 -17.00
CA ARG A 8 2.44 9.42 -16.28
C ARG A 8 3.26 8.57 -15.32
N ASP A 9 4.55 8.88 -15.19
CA ASP A 9 5.44 8.12 -14.33
C ASP A 9 4.93 8.05 -12.87
N ASN A 10 4.86 6.81 -12.38
CA ASN A 10 4.39 6.41 -11.07
C ASN A 10 5.40 5.48 -10.35
N SER A 11 6.58 5.27 -10.95
CA SER A 11 7.62 4.35 -10.48
C SER A 11 8.14 4.71 -9.08
N HIS A 12 8.51 5.97 -8.86
CA HIS A 12 9.01 6.44 -7.58
C HIS A 12 7.99 6.25 -6.45
N ARG A 13 6.70 6.45 -6.73
CA ARG A 13 5.64 6.25 -5.72
C ARG A 13 5.45 4.77 -5.42
N ALA A 14 5.43 3.92 -6.45
CA ALA A 14 5.37 2.47 -6.29
C ALA A 14 6.55 1.94 -5.46
N TYR A 15 7.77 2.41 -5.72
CA TYR A 15 8.96 2.03 -4.97
C TYR A 15 8.87 2.45 -3.49
N ARG A 16 8.54 3.73 -3.23
CA ARG A 16 8.42 4.26 -1.86
C ARG A 16 7.35 3.52 -1.06
N SER A 17 6.18 3.28 -1.65
CA SER A 17 5.11 2.53 -0.99
C SER A 17 5.54 1.09 -0.67
N ARG A 18 6.20 0.40 -1.61
CA ARG A 18 6.71 -0.96 -1.35
C ARG A 18 7.79 -0.99 -0.28
N LEU A 19 8.68 0.01 -0.23
CA LEU A 19 9.69 0.12 0.82
C LEU A 19 9.02 0.31 2.19
N LEU A 20 8.01 1.17 2.28
CA LEU A 20 7.28 1.42 3.52
C LEU A 20 6.53 0.16 4.00
N PHE A 21 5.87 -0.59 3.10
CA PHE A 21 5.28 -1.88 3.47
C PHE A 21 6.33 -2.91 3.96
N LYS A 22 7.55 -2.92 3.40
CA LYS A 22 8.63 -3.78 3.92
C LYS A 22 9.05 -3.37 5.33
N LEU A 23 9.12 -2.08 5.60
CA LEU A 23 9.39 -1.57 6.95
C LEU A 23 8.26 -1.94 7.92
N THR A 24 6.99 -1.83 7.50
CA THR A 24 5.84 -2.32 8.28
C THR A 24 6.03 -3.79 8.66
N ILE A 25 6.45 -4.65 7.73
CA ILE A 25 6.71 -6.07 8.04
C ILE A 25 7.84 -6.22 9.09
N VAL A 26 8.97 -5.52 8.91
CA VAL A 26 10.11 -5.60 9.85
C VAL A 26 9.70 -5.18 11.26
N PHE A 27 8.99 -4.05 11.40
CA PHE A 27 8.57 -3.57 12.70
C PHE A 27 7.47 -4.43 13.33
N ASN A 28 6.56 -5.02 12.55
CA ASN A 28 5.61 -6.00 13.07
C ASN A 28 6.29 -7.28 13.57
N VAL A 29 7.35 -7.76 12.90
CA VAL A 29 8.15 -8.89 13.39
C VAL A 29 8.84 -8.53 14.72
N ALA A 30 9.37 -7.32 14.84
CA ALA A 30 9.92 -6.83 16.11
C ALA A 30 8.85 -6.74 17.21
N ASN A 31 7.62 -6.32 16.86
CA ASN A 31 6.49 -6.25 17.78
C ASN A 31 6.03 -7.64 18.25
N LEU A 32 5.96 -8.62 17.34
CA LEU A 32 5.68 -10.02 17.67
C LEU A 32 6.71 -10.58 18.64
N MET A 33 7.99 -10.30 18.41
CA MET A 33 9.07 -10.69 19.32
C MET A 33 8.90 -10.00 20.68
N ALA A 34 8.61 -8.70 20.72
CA ALA A 34 8.36 -7.97 21.97
C ALA A 34 7.17 -8.57 22.76
N ASN A 35 6.07 -8.90 22.08
CA ASN A 35 4.91 -9.55 22.67
C ASN A 35 5.27 -10.94 23.24
N ALA A 36 6.06 -11.73 22.51
CA ALA A 36 6.53 -13.04 22.98
C ALA A 36 7.45 -12.93 24.21
N LEU A 37 8.35 -11.93 24.24
CA LEU A 37 9.18 -11.64 25.41
C LEU A 37 8.34 -11.16 26.59
N PHE A 38 7.33 -10.32 26.35
CA PHE A 38 6.41 -9.87 27.40
C PHE A 38 5.65 -11.04 28.01
N MET A 39 5.22 -12.02 27.22
CA MET A 39 4.58 -13.25 27.72
C MET A 39 5.49 -14.09 28.62
N SER A 40 6.81 -13.90 28.56
CA SER A 40 7.75 -14.61 29.45
C SER A 40 7.87 -13.98 30.85
N LEU A 41 7.28 -12.80 31.06
CA LEU A 41 7.30 -12.13 32.36
C LEU A 41 6.37 -12.85 33.37
N PRO A 42 6.71 -12.83 34.67
CA PRO A 42 5.85 -13.36 35.71
C PRO A 42 4.46 -12.72 35.72
N ASN A 43 3.43 -13.49 36.08
CA ASN A 43 2.05 -12.99 36.16
C ASN A 43 1.86 -11.88 37.21
N ASP A 44 2.74 -11.81 38.20
CA ASP A 44 2.80 -10.83 39.28
C ASP A 44 3.83 -9.71 39.04
N TYR A 45 4.37 -9.60 37.81
CA TYR A 45 5.34 -8.57 37.48
C TYR A 45 4.73 -7.15 37.65
N PRO A 46 5.39 -6.25 38.41
CA PRO A 46 4.83 -4.95 38.73
C PRO A 46 4.89 -4.00 37.53
N LEU A 47 3.71 -3.59 37.05
CA LEU A 47 3.57 -2.69 35.91
C LEU A 47 3.80 -1.22 36.27
N GLU A 48 3.54 -0.82 37.52
CA GLU A 48 3.69 0.56 37.99
C GLU A 48 5.17 0.94 38.21
N GLU A 49 5.95 0.01 38.75
CA GLU A 49 7.38 0.16 39.00
C GLU A 49 8.18 -0.96 38.32
N PRO A 50 8.24 -0.96 36.98
CA PRO A 50 8.92 -2.00 36.23
C PRO A 50 10.44 -1.93 36.45
N TYR A 51 11.09 -3.09 36.58
CA TYR A 51 12.53 -3.20 36.79
C TYR A 51 13.17 -4.31 35.95
N GLY A 52 14.50 -4.25 35.81
CA GLY A 52 15.29 -5.31 35.18
C GLY A 52 14.87 -5.62 33.74
N PHE A 53 14.82 -6.90 33.40
CA PHE A 53 14.53 -7.35 32.02
C PHE A 53 13.13 -6.92 31.55
N GLY A 54 12.11 -6.98 32.40
CA GLY A 54 10.75 -6.58 32.02
C GLY A 54 10.64 -5.11 31.66
N GLN A 55 11.39 -4.23 32.34
CA GLN A 55 11.44 -2.80 32.00
C GLN A 55 12.03 -2.59 30.61
N LEU A 56 13.10 -3.33 30.26
CA LEU A 56 13.70 -3.26 28.92
C LEU A 56 12.71 -3.71 27.84
N VAL A 57 11.95 -4.78 28.09
CA VAL A 57 10.92 -5.28 27.17
C VAL A 57 9.82 -4.23 26.97
N ILE A 58 9.31 -3.62 28.04
CA ILE A 58 8.28 -2.57 27.98
C ILE A 58 8.78 -1.35 27.19
N LEU A 59 9.99 -0.87 27.47
CA LEU A 59 10.57 0.28 26.76
C LEU A 59 10.82 -0.03 25.28
N PHE A 60 11.33 -1.23 24.98
CA PHE A 60 11.50 -1.68 23.59
C PHE A 60 10.17 -1.74 22.86
N GLN A 61 9.15 -2.34 23.46
CA GLN A 61 7.80 -2.43 22.90
C GLN A 61 7.23 -1.03 22.63
N ALA A 62 7.32 -0.11 23.59
CA ALA A 62 6.87 1.27 23.41
C ALA A 62 7.59 1.96 22.24
N GLY A 63 8.90 1.79 22.12
CA GLY A 63 9.69 2.30 21.00
C GLY A 63 9.25 1.72 19.65
N VAL A 64 9.05 0.40 19.56
CA VAL A 64 8.55 -0.27 18.36
C VAL A 64 7.16 0.23 17.97
N VAL A 65 6.25 0.38 18.93
CA VAL A 65 4.88 0.89 18.68
C VAL A 65 4.91 2.32 18.15
N LEU A 66 5.74 3.20 18.72
CA LEU A 66 5.90 4.57 18.23
C LEU A 66 6.42 4.62 16.79
N LEU A 67 7.42 3.79 16.46
CA LEU A 67 7.94 3.67 15.10
C LEU A 67 6.91 3.08 14.14
N LEU A 68 6.12 2.10 14.57
CA LEU A 68 5.02 1.52 13.78
C LEU A 68 3.97 2.58 13.46
N ILE A 69 3.58 3.43 14.41
CA ILE A 69 2.63 4.53 14.16
C ILE A 69 3.17 5.45 13.07
N LEU A 70 4.42 5.88 13.18
CA LEU A 70 5.06 6.75 12.18
C LEU A 70 5.12 6.09 10.80
N VAL A 71 5.61 4.86 10.72
CA VAL A 71 5.74 4.12 9.46
C VAL A 71 4.37 3.90 8.83
N ASN A 72 3.34 3.54 9.61
CA ASN A 72 1.99 3.34 9.08
C ASN A 72 1.37 4.62 8.52
N ILE A 73 1.57 5.76 9.17
CA ILE A 73 1.12 7.06 8.63
C ILE A 73 1.78 7.33 7.27
N LEU A 74 3.10 7.13 7.17
CA LEU A 74 3.82 7.28 5.91
C LEU A 74 3.34 6.27 4.87
N THR A 75 3.16 5.00 5.23
CA THR A 75 2.63 3.95 4.36
C THR A 75 1.30 4.36 3.76
N ILE A 76 0.35 4.82 4.59
CA ILE A 76 -0.97 5.29 4.13
C ILE A 76 -0.81 6.45 3.13
N VAL A 77 -0.05 7.48 3.47
CA VAL A 77 0.12 8.66 2.61
C VAL A 77 0.71 8.29 1.24
N PHE A 78 1.83 7.56 1.23
CA PHE A 78 2.51 7.19 -0.01
C PHE A 78 1.71 6.17 -0.83
N PHE A 79 1.06 5.21 -0.16
CA PHE A 79 0.16 4.27 -0.81
C PHE A 79 -0.99 5.00 -1.50
N LEU A 80 -1.68 5.92 -0.83
CA LEU A 80 -2.79 6.68 -1.42
C LEU A 80 -2.35 7.57 -2.57
N GLN A 81 -1.17 8.19 -2.48
CA GLN A 81 -0.60 8.96 -3.60
C GLN A 81 -0.32 8.08 -4.82
N TRP A 82 0.26 6.90 -4.61
CA TRP A 82 0.48 5.91 -5.68
C TRP A 82 -0.85 5.42 -6.25
N PHE A 83 -1.79 5.05 -5.40
CA PHE A 83 -3.08 4.45 -5.74
C PHE A 83 -3.93 5.40 -6.58
N ARG A 84 -4.06 6.66 -6.14
CA ARG A 84 -4.75 7.71 -6.92
C ARG A 84 -4.11 7.89 -8.29
N ARG A 85 -2.78 7.88 -8.36
CA ARG A 85 -2.05 8.08 -9.61
C ARG A 85 -2.23 6.91 -10.57
N ALA A 86 -2.18 5.68 -10.08
CA ALA A 86 -2.44 4.49 -10.86
C ALA A 86 -3.87 4.52 -11.45
N TYR A 87 -4.86 4.95 -10.67
CA TYR A 87 -6.22 5.11 -11.17
C TYR A 87 -6.35 6.21 -12.23
N TYR A 88 -5.69 7.36 -12.02
CA TYR A 88 -5.65 8.43 -13.02
C TYR A 88 -5.02 7.97 -14.35
N ASN A 89 -4.01 7.10 -14.29
CA ASN A 89 -3.33 6.60 -15.48
C ASN A 89 -4.23 5.75 -16.39
N LEU A 90 -5.37 5.24 -15.90
CA LEU A 90 -6.36 4.55 -16.72
C LEU A 90 -6.88 5.44 -17.86
N TRP A 91 -7.15 6.71 -17.58
CA TRP A 91 -7.54 7.69 -18.62
C TRP A 91 -6.46 7.87 -19.70
N LYS A 92 -5.17 7.78 -19.33
CA LYS A 92 -4.06 7.96 -20.27
C LYS A 92 -3.92 6.79 -21.24
N ILE A 93 -4.17 5.58 -20.78
CA ILE A 93 -4.17 4.37 -21.61
C ILE A 93 -5.51 4.16 -22.35
N GLY A 94 -6.38 5.18 -22.39
CA GLY A 94 -7.63 5.16 -23.16
C GLY A 94 -8.77 4.39 -22.50
N ARG A 95 -8.67 4.09 -21.20
CA ARG A 95 -9.71 3.45 -20.40
C ARG A 95 -10.59 4.50 -19.72
N ARG A 96 -11.84 4.15 -19.43
CA ARG A 96 -12.82 5.03 -18.79
C ARG A 96 -13.19 4.45 -17.43
N PRO A 97 -12.48 4.82 -16.36
CA PRO A 97 -12.82 4.37 -15.01
C PRO A 97 -14.20 4.86 -14.58
N ASP A 98 -14.86 4.09 -13.71
CA ASP A 98 -16.23 4.34 -13.27
C ASP A 98 -16.33 5.51 -12.28
N HIS A 99 -15.21 5.93 -11.70
CA HIS A 99 -15.15 6.98 -10.68
C HIS A 99 -14.10 8.04 -11.01
N THR A 100 -14.24 9.21 -10.38
CA THR A 100 -13.20 10.24 -10.43
C THR A 100 -11.99 9.83 -9.59
N ASP A 101 -10.81 10.39 -9.89
CA ASP A 101 -9.59 10.10 -9.14
C ASP A 101 -9.64 10.55 -7.68
N GLY A 102 -10.47 11.55 -7.35
CA GLY A 102 -10.74 11.94 -5.97
C GLY A 102 -11.33 10.81 -5.12
N TRP A 103 -12.17 9.95 -5.71
CA TRP A 103 -12.74 8.79 -5.00
C TRP A 103 -11.71 7.71 -4.69
N ALA A 104 -10.58 7.67 -5.41
CA ALA A 104 -9.47 6.77 -5.09
C ALA A 104 -8.86 7.05 -3.70
N VAL A 105 -8.98 8.28 -3.21
CA VAL A 105 -8.54 8.67 -1.86
C VAL A 105 -9.73 8.72 -0.91
N GLY A 106 -10.81 9.42 -1.28
CA GLY A 106 -11.96 9.66 -0.40
C GLY A 106 -12.65 8.39 0.10
N SER A 107 -12.65 7.32 -0.70
CA SER A 107 -13.26 6.04 -0.30
C SER A 107 -12.58 5.37 0.90
N TRP A 108 -11.31 5.66 1.18
CA TRP A 108 -10.61 5.12 2.36
C TRP A 108 -11.03 5.78 3.66
N PHE A 109 -11.52 7.02 3.62
CA PHE A 109 -11.88 7.78 4.81
C PHE A 109 -13.36 7.67 5.20
N ILE A 110 -14.20 7.10 4.32
CA ILE A 110 -15.62 6.91 4.58
C ILE A 110 -15.85 5.45 5.01
N PRO A 111 -16.22 5.16 6.28
CA PRO A 111 -16.21 3.81 6.83
C PRO A 111 -16.99 2.77 6.01
N ILE A 112 -18.21 3.11 5.58
CA ILE A 112 -19.06 2.20 4.79
C ILE A 112 -18.45 1.93 3.41
N LEU A 113 -17.87 2.96 2.78
CA LEU A 113 -17.27 2.81 1.46
C LEU A 113 -15.91 2.11 1.52
N ASN A 114 -15.14 2.28 2.60
CA ASN A 114 -13.84 1.64 2.79
C ASN A 114 -13.96 0.11 2.68
N LEU A 115 -15.10 -0.49 3.04
CA LEU A 115 -15.32 -1.94 2.95
C LEU A 115 -15.37 -2.51 1.52
N SER A 116 -15.59 -1.69 0.49
CA SER A 116 -15.82 -2.20 -0.88
C SER A 116 -15.26 -1.33 -2.00
N ARG A 117 -15.31 0.01 -1.88
CA ARG A 117 -14.90 0.93 -2.94
C ARG A 117 -13.41 0.85 -3.26
N PRO A 118 -12.48 0.82 -2.29
CA PRO A 118 -11.06 0.69 -2.61
C PRO A 118 -10.75 -0.60 -3.38
N TYR A 119 -11.41 -1.70 -3.03
CA TYR A 119 -11.31 -2.95 -3.78
C TYR A 119 -11.86 -2.83 -5.21
N SER A 120 -12.99 -2.15 -5.41
CA SER A 120 -13.54 -1.90 -6.75
C SER A 120 -12.56 -1.12 -7.62
N ILE A 121 -12.01 -0.03 -7.08
CA ILE A 121 -11.03 0.82 -7.77
C ILE A 121 -9.76 0.02 -8.07
N MET A 122 -9.26 -0.78 -7.13
CA MET A 122 -8.08 -1.62 -7.36
C MET A 122 -8.33 -2.68 -8.45
N LYS A 123 -9.54 -3.26 -8.52
CA LYS A 123 -9.92 -4.17 -9.61
C LYS A 123 -9.84 -3.47 -10.96
N GLU A 124 -10.42 -2.27 -11.08
CA GLU A 124 -10.32 -1.48 -12.32
C GLU A 124 -8.86 -1.25 -12.70
N ILE A 125 -8.01 -0.77 -11.77
CA ILE A 125 -6.57 -0.59 -12.00
C ILE A 125 -5.94 -1.90 -12.50
N TRP A 126 -6.18 -2.99 -11.80
CA TRP A 126 -5.58 -4.29 -12.08
C TRP A 126 -5.93 -4.82 -13.48
N TYR A 127 -7.21 -4.83 -13.83
CA TYR A 127 -7.68 -5.39 -15.09
C TYR A 127 -7.37 -4.48 -16.27
N ASP A 128 -7.57 -3.17 -16.12
CA ASP A 128 -7.43 -2.22 -17.23
C ASP A 128 -5.97 -1.96 -17.61
N THR A 129 -5.05 -2.01 -16.63
CA THR A 129 -3.61 -1.97 -16.91
C THR A 129 -3.09 -3.31 -17.41
N GLY A 130 -3.81 -4.41 -17.22
CA GLY A 130 -3.35 -5.76 -17.52
C GLY A 130 -2.25 -6.22 -16.57
N ALA A 131 -2.41 -5.95 -15.26
CA ALA A 131 -1.51 -6.36 -14.18
C ALA A 131 -1.60 -7.87 -13.87
N THR A 132 -1.84 -8.71 -14.88
CA THR A 132 -1.93 -10.15 -14.72
C THR A 132 -0.53 -10.80 -14.78
N PRO A 133 -0.22 -11.77 -13.89
CA PRO A 133 0.97 -12.60 -14.02
C PRO A 133 0.93 -13.36 -15.35
N SER A 134 2.02 -13.29 -16.12
CA SER A 134 2.16 -14.05 -17.36
C SER A 134 2.39 -15.54 -17.03
N GLY A 135 1.42 -16.38 -17.40
CA GLY A 135 1.49 -17.84 -17.19
C GLY A 135 0.97 -18.29 -15.83
N ALA A 136 -0.16 -19.00 -15.82
CA ALA A 136 -0.63 -19.87 -14.75
C ALA A 136 -0.64 -19.31 -13.31
N THR A 137 -1.60 -18.45 -13.01
CA THR A 137 -2.40 -18.48 -11.77
C THR A 137 -3.52 -17.45 -11.93
N ASP A 138 -4.71 -17.80 -11.47
CA ASP A 138 -5.89 -16.93 -11.58
C ASP A 138 -5.58 -15.57 -10.92
N SER A 139 -5.28 -14.54 -11.72
CA SER A 139 -4.84 -13.22 -11.24
C SER A 139 -5.83 -12.57 -10.24
N ARG A 140 -7.06 -13.10 -10.23
CA ARG A 140 -8.15 -12.79 -9.30
C ARG A 140 -7.80 -13.14 -7.85
N THR A 141 -6.99 -14.18 -7.65
CA THR A 141 -6.70 -14.76 -6.33
C THR A 141 -5.85 -13.83 -5.47
N VAL A 142 -4.81 -13.21 -6.04
CA VAL A 142 -3.94 -12.27 -5.30
C VAL A 142 -4.75 -11.07 -4.81
N LEU A 143 -5.57 -10.48 -5.68
CA LEU A 143 -6.35 -9.30 -5.34
C LEU A 143 -7.43 -9.59 -4.29
N ARG A 144 -8.09 -10.75 -4.39
CA ARG A 144 -9.06 -11.22 -3.38
C ARG A 144 -8.39 -11.43 -2.03
N TRP A 145 -7.27 -12.15 -1.98
CA TRP A 145 -6.55 -12.40 -0.73
C TRP A 145 -5.98 -11.12 -0.14
N TRP A 146 -5.49 -10.19 -0.96
CA TRP A 146 -5.05 -8.88 -0.50
C TRP A 146 -6.17 -8.16 0.25
N TRP A 147 -7.37 -8.13 -0.35
CA TRP A 147 -8.50 -7.45 0.28
C TRP A 147 -9.00 -8.15 1.55
N VAL A 148 -9.08 -9.48 1.52
CA VAL A 148 -9.44 -10.28 2.71
C VAL A 148 -8.43 -10.06 3.83
N ALA A 149 -7.13 -10.09 3.53
CA ALA A 149 -6.08 -9.83 4.52
C ALA A 149 -6.18 -8.42 5.11
N TYR A 150 -6.44 -7.40 4.28
CA TYR A 150 -6.68 -6.04 4.73
C TYR A 150 -7.87 -5.94 5.70
N LEU A 151 -9.00 -6.57 5.36
CA LEU A 151 -10.18 -6.57 6.24
C LEU A 151 -9.89 -7.32 7.55
N VAL A 152 -9.32 -8.52 7.48
CA VAL A 152 -8.98 -9.33 8.66
C VAL A 152 -8.03 -8.56 9.58
N HIS A 153 -6.98 -7.95 9.04
CA HIS A 153 -6.08 -7.10 9.81
C HIS A 153 -6.83 -5.91 10.44
N THR A 154 -7.60 -5.16 9.67
CA THR A 154 -8.29 -3.95 10.16
C THR A 154 -9.25 -4.28 11.32
N PHE A 155 -10.06 -5.33 11.19
CA PHE A 155 -11.00 -5.72 12.23
C PHE A 155 -10.30 -6.36 13.43
N SER A 156 -9.33 -7.25 13.22
CA SER A 156 -8.56 -7.84 14.32
C SER A 156 -7.81 -6.79 15.12
N ASN A 157 -7.22 -5.78 14.45
CA ASN A 157 -6.48 -4.70 15.10
C ASN A 157 -7.41 -3.83 15.94
N SER A 158 -8.57 -3.46 15.39
CA SER A 158 -9.59 -2.71 16.14
C SER A 158 -10.05 -3.45 17.40
N LEU A 159 -10.29 -4.77 17.27
CA LEU A 159 -10.67 -5.60 18.40
C LEU A 159 -9.54 -5.76 19.42
N ALA A 160 -8.32 -6.08 18.97
CA ALA A 160 -7.13 -6.22 19.80
C ALA A 160 -6.89 -4.94 20.62
N ASN A 161 -6.90 -3.78 19.98
CA ASN A 161 -6.76 -2.48 20.65
C ASN A 161 -7.87 -2.22 21.66
N THR A 162 -9.11 -2.62 21.36
CA THR A 162 -10.25 -2.45 22.28
C THR A 162 -10.10 -3.34 23.51
N VAL A 163 -9.65 -4.59 23.35
CA VAL A 163 -9.40 -5.52 24.45
C VAL A 163 -8.20 -5.05 25.27
N MET A 164 -7.10 -4.69 24.63
CA MET A 164 -5.87 -4.22 25.29
C MET A 164 -6.11 -2.95 26.11
N LYS A 165 -6.88 -1.98 25.61
CA LYS A 165 -7.24 -0.75 26.34
C LYS A 165 -8.03 -0.98 27.63
N LYS A 166 -8.71 -2.12 27.75
CA LYS A 166 -9.51 -2.49 28.92
C LYS A 166 -8.73 -3.36 29.92
N ALA A 167 -7.52 -3.79 29.56
CA ALA A 167 -6.69 -4.63 30.41
C ALA A 167 -5.93 -3.75 31.41
N GLU A 168 -6.24 -3.89 32.70
CA GLU A 168 -5.63 -3.11 33.79
C GLU A 168 -4.65 -3.94 34.63
N THR A 169 -4.78 -5.27 34.57
CA THR A 169 -3.92 -6.20 35.33
C THR A 169 -3.03 -7.02 34.40
N MET A 170 -1.87 -7.46 34.91
CA MET A 170 -0.95 -8.29 34.14
C MET A 170 -1.61 -9.54 33.53
N PRO A 171 -2.43 -10.33 34.27
CA PRO A 171 -3.15 -11.46 33.67
C PRO A 171 -4.10 -11.06 32.53
N GLN A 172 -4.77 -9.91 32.62
CA GLN A 172 -5.64 -9.42 31.55
C GLN A 172 -4.84 -9.02 30.30
N ILE A 173 -3.68 -8.39 30.48
CA ILE A 173 -2.77 -8.03 29.38
C ILE A 173 -2.28 -9.31 28.69
N LEU A 174 -1.79 -10.29 29.45
CA LEU A 174 -1.31 -11.57 28.93
C LEU A 174 -2.40 -12.31 28.15
N ALA A 175 -3.66 -12.26 28.62
CA ALA A 175 -4.80 -12.84 27.91
C ALA A 175 -5.16 -12.09 26.60
N ALA A 176 -4.81 -10.81 26.47
CA ALA A 176 -5.06 -10.00 25.27
C ALA A 176 -3.96 -10.13 24.19
N LEU A 177 -2.75 -10.53 24.58
CA LEU A 177 -1.61 -10.62 23.66
C LEU A 177 -1.81 -11.59 22.48
N PRO A 178 -2.41 -12.78 22.62
CA PRO A 178 -2.62 -13.68 21.48
C PRO A 178 -3.43 -13.03 20.34
N LEU A 179 -4.44 -12.25 20.70
CA LEU A 179 -5.25 -11.50 19.72
C LEU A 179 -4.44 -10.39 19.05
N SER A 180 -3.56 -9.72 19.81
CA SER A 180 -2.65 -8.69 19.28
C SER A 180 -1.65 -9.30 18.29
N MET A 181 -1.03 -10.44 18.66
CA MET A 181 -0.11 -11.16 17.78
C MET A 181 -0.78 -11.70 16.51
N PHE A 182 -2.02 -12.18 16.63
CA PHE A 182 -2.82 -12.55 15.45
C PHE A 182 -3.04 -11.36 14.51
N SER A 183 -3.31 -10.17 15.07
CA SER A 183 -3.47 -8.95 14.28
C SER A 183 -2.19 -8.51 13.58
N ASP A 184 -1.04 -8.62 14.25
CA ASP A 184 0.29 -8.35 13.67
C ASP A 184 0.59 -9.30 12.50
N LEU A 185 0.25 -10.59 12.63
CA LEU A 185 0.40 -11.58 11.55
C LEU A 185 -0.50 -11.27 10.36
N ALA A 186 -1.74 -10.85 10.61
CA ALA A 186 -2.65 -10.40 9.57
C ALA A 186 -2.14 -9.13 8.87
N ASP A 187 -1.51 -8.19 9.60
CA ASP A 187 -0.87 -7.01 9.02
C ASP A 187 0.29 -7.41 8.10
N ILE A 188 1.18 -8.30 8.57
CA ILE A 188 2.31 -8.81 7.77
C ILE A 188 1.80 -9.44 6.46
N ALA A 189 0.76 -10.27 6.52
CA ALA A 189 0.15 -10.87 5.34
C ALA A 189 -0.42 -9.81 4.39
N SER A 190 -1.15 -8.82 4.92
CA SER A 190 -1.71 -7.70 4.16
C SER A 190 -0.64 -6.84 3.50
N ALA A 191 0.43 -6.51 4.22
CA ALA A 191 1.58 -5.77 3.73
C ALA A 191 2.32 -6.53 2.62
N ALA A 192 2.55 -7.84 2.78
CA ALA A 192 3.17 -8.68 1.76
C ALA A 192 2.34 -8.71 0.48
N LEU A 193 1.02 -8.89 0.60
CA LEU A 193 0.11 -8.87 -0.54
C LEU A 193 0.04 -7.48 -1.19
N SER A 194 0.11 -6.40 -0.41
CA SER A 194 0.18 -5.02 -0.92
C SER A 194 1.44 -4.80 -1.76
N ILE A 195 2.59 -5.31 -1.31
CA ILE A 195 3.85 -5.26 -2.08
C ILE A 195 3.70 -5.98 -3.43
N LEU A 196 3.06 -7.15 -3.44
CA LEU A 196 2.80 -7.90 -4.67
C LEU A 196 1.86 -7.13 -5.60
N VAL A 197 0.74 -6.62 -5.08
CA VAL A 197 -0.25 -5.88 -5.87
C VAL A 197 0.39 -4.65 -6.52
N ILE A 198 1.12 -3.84 -5.75
CA ILE A 198 1.85 -2.68 -6.29
C ILE A 198 2.87 -3.11 -7.32
N GLY A 199 3.57 -4.23 -7.10
CA GLY A 199 4.56 -4.76 -8.03
C GLY A 199 3.98 -5.13 -9.39
N TYR A 200 2.85 -5.85 -9.40
CA TYR A 200 2.18 -6.25 -10.64
C TYR A 200 1.65 -5.04 -11.42
N VAL A 201 0.99 -4.11 -10.74
CA VAL A 201 0.50 -2.88 -11.37
C VAL A 201 1.66 -2.04 -11.92
N HIS A 202 2.74 -1.89 -11.15
CA HIS A 202 3.92 -1.15 -11.59
C HIS A 202 4.54 -1.76 -12.86
N GLN A 203 4.71 -3.09 -12.90
CA GLN A 203 5.21 -3.79 -14.09
C GLN A 203 4.28 -3.58 -15.30
N ALA A 204 2.96 -3.61 -15.09
CA ALA A 204 1.99 -3.34 -16.14
C ALA A 204 2.10 -1.91 -16.69
N GLU A 205 2.19 -0.91 -15.81
CA GLU A 205 2.39 0.50 -16.21
C GLU A 205 3.70 0.66 -17.01
N GLN A 206 4.80 0.00 -16.61
CA GLN A 206 6.06 0.02 -17.36
C GLN A 206 5.93 -0.59 -18.77
N ARG A 207 5.20 -1.71 -18.91
CA ARG A 207 4.91 -2.30 -20.23
C ARG A 207 4.14 -1.34 -21.13
N TRP A 208 3.21 -0.57 -20.58
CA TRP A 208 2.48 0.46 -21.33
C TRP A 208 3.40 1.60 -21.78
N GLN A 209 4.29 2.09 -20.91
CA GLN A 209 5.25 3.14 -21.26
C GLN A 209 6.19 2.68 -22.38
N LEU A 210 6.71 1.45 -22.29
CA LEU A 210 7.57 0.88 -23.32
C LEU A 210 6.85 0.73 -24.66
N ARG A 211 5.60 0.25 -24.67
CA ARG A 211 4.80 0.14 -25.91
C ARG A 211 4.64 1.48 -26.62
N VAL A 212 4.36 2.55 -25.88
CA VAL A 212 4.22 3.90 -26.46
C VAL A 212 5.56 4.42 -26.98
N GLN A 213 6.67 4.13 -26.31
CA GLN A 213 8.01 4.49 -26.81
C GLN A 213 8.35 3.75 -28.11
N LEU A 214 8.08 2.44 -28.18
CA LEU A 214 8.32 1.64 -29.39
C LEU A 214 7.46 2.11 -30.57
N GLN A 215 6.20 2.49 -30.32
CA GLN A 215 5.34 3.07 -31.36
C GLN A 215 5.94 4.36 -31.93
N ARG A 216 6.44 5.26 -31.08
CA ARG A 216 7.10 6.51 -31.52
C ARG A 216 8.38 6.28 -32.32
N LEU A 217 9.14 5.23 -32.00
CA LEU A 217 10.35 4.87 -32.75
C LEU A 217 10.03 4.30 -34.14
N GLY A 218 8.86 3.69 -34.32
CA GLY A 218 8.39 3.18 -35.61
C GLY A 218 7.63 4.20 -36.46
N GLU A 219 7.33 5.38 -35.92
CA GLU A 219 6.71 6.48 -36.67
C GLU A 219 7.77 7.13 -37.59
N PRO A 220 7.42 7.50 -38.84
CA PRO A 220 8.34 8.23 -39.71
C PRO A 220 8.79 9.52 -39.01
N ALA A 221 10.07 9.88 -39.20
CA ALA A 221 10.64 11.08 -38.60
C ALA A 221 9.70 12.27 -38.83
N GLN A 222 9.36 12.99 -37.76
CA GLN A 222 8.56 14.21 -37.89
C GLN A 222 9.25 15.10 -38.91
N GLN A 223 8.52 15.47 -39.96
CA GLN A 223 9.02 16.47 -40.89
C GLN A 223 9.40 17.69 -40.06
N PRO A 224 10.62 18.26 -40.25
CA PRO A 224 11.03 19.42 -39.49
C PRO A 224 9.91 20.44 -39.57
N GLU A 225 9.41 20.83 -38.40
CA GLU A 225 8.41 21.89 -38.27
C GLU A 225 8.93 23.04 -39.14
N GLN A 226 8.16 23.45 -40.16
CA GLN A 226 8.56 24.55 -41.03
C GLN A 226 8.95 25.68 -40.10
N LEU A 227 10.26 25.99 -40.05
CA LEU A 227 10.77 27.09 -39.26
C LEU A 227 9.90 28.28 -39.68
N ARG A 228 9.26 28.93 -38.70
CA ARG A 228 8.55 30.17 -38.99
C ARG A 228 9.52 31.06 -39.76
N PRO A 229 9.08 31.71 -40.84
CA PRO A 229 9.96 32.56 -41.62
C PRO A 229 10.71 33.47 -40.66
N THR A 230 12.03 33.54 -40.81
CA THR A 230 12.80 34.50 -40.00
C THR A 230 12.28 35.91 -40.28
N GLU A 231 12.39 36.85 -39.34
CA GLU A 231 11.87 38.21 -39.55
C GLU A 231 12.39 38.85 -40.85
N GLU A 232 13.58 38.43 -41.32
CA GLU A 232 14.15 38.81 -42.62
C GLU A 232 13.33 38.36 -43.83
N GLU A 233 12.64 37.23 -43.78
CA GLU A 233 11.77 36.73 -44.87
C GLU A 233 10.39 37.43 -44.91
N TYR A 234 10.01 38.15 -43.86
CA TYR A 234 8.70 38.83 -43.79
C TYR A 234 8.71 40.24 -44.42
N TYR A 235 9.89 40.83 -44.63
CA TYR A 235 10.07 42.20 -45.12
C TYR A 235 10.87 42.29 -46.44
N GLY A 236 11.11 41.16 -47.11
CA GLY A 236 11.76 41.07 -48.42
C GLY A 236 10.82 41.31 -49.60
#